data_AF-A0A8E0VII0-F1
#
_entry.id   AF-A0A8E0VII0-F1
#
_cell.length_a   1.000
_cell.length_b   1.000
_cell.length_c   1.000
_cell.angle_alpha   90.00
_cell.angle_beta   90.00
_cell.angle_gamma   90.00
#
_symmetry.space_group_name_H-M   'P 1'
#
loop_
_entity.id
_entity.type
_entity.pdbx_description
1 polymer ?
#
loop_
_entity_poly.entity_id
_entity_poly.type
_entity_poly.pdbx_seq_one_letter_code
_entity_poly.pdbx_strand_id
1 'polypeptide(L)'
;MSAKPAEHCFFRRLGTQVTQTRRKLERENGLIYHQRVPASAPAFTLKAEYGIAEPMEPDFDFTPSERWKSAYVDFDLKKMAEDAINRKARSKHSTEKTDSEAPVEPVHEKPIFPTDKDPKNESGCVLS
;
A
#
# COMPACT_ATOMS: atom_id res chain seq x y z
N MET A 1 -0.69 -21.15 -7.89
CA MET A 1 0.64 -20.94 -8.49
C MET A 1 1.63 -20.69 -7.34
N SER A 2 2.63 -21.55 -7.14
CA SER A 2 3.64 -21.32 -6.11
C SER A 2 4.82 -20.57 -6.72
N ALA A 3 5.21 -19.44 -6.14
CA ALA A 3 6.43 -18.76 -6.54
C ALA A 3 7.63 -19.70 -6.30
N LYS A 4 8.58 -19.72 -7.24
CA LYS A 4 9.84 -20.46 -7.13
C LYS A 4 11.01 -19.47 -7.10
N PRO A 5 11.39 -18.95 -5.93
CA PRO A 5 12.39 -17.89 -5.82
C PRO A 5 13.74 -18.28 -6.45
N ALA A 6 14.16 -19.54 -6.32
CA ALA A 6 15.42 -20.03 -6.86
C ALA A 6 15.51 -19.94 -8.41
N GLU A 7 14.37 -20.01 -9.10
CA GLU A 7 14.32 -19.92 -10.57
C GLU A 7 14.31 -18.46 -11.05
N HIS A 8 14.13 -17.50 -10.14
CA HIS A 8 14.10 -16.07 -10.47
C HIS A 8 15.49 -15.58 -10.91
N CYS A 9 15.51 -14.67 -11.89
CA CYS A 9 16.72 -14.17 -12.53
C CYS A 9 17.75 -13.62 -11.53
N PHE A 10 17.28 -12.95 -10.47
CA PHE A 10 18.14 -12.44 -9.40
C PHE A 10 18.98 -13.56 -8.76
N PHE A 11 18.34 -14.61 -8.27
CA PHE A 11 19.01 -15.71 -7.56
C PHE A 11 19.90 -16.54 -8.49
N ARG A 12 19.46 -16.75 -9.74
CA ARG A 12 20.29 -17.42 -10.76
C ARG A 12 21.60 -16.67 -10.99
N ARG A 13 21.55 -15.34 -11.15
CA ARG A 13 22.75 -14.50 -11.36
C ARG A 13 23.64 -14.45 -10.12
N LEU A 14 23.07 -14.31 -8.93
CA LEU A 14 23.84 -14.33 -7.68
C LEU A 14 24.55 -15.68 -7.49
N GLY A 15 23.85 -16.79 -7.72
CA GLY A 15 24.41 -18.13 -7.60
C GLY A 15 25.58 -18.37 -8.55
N THR A 16 25.50 -17.90 -9.80
CA THR A 16 26.63 -17.99 -10.74
C THR A 16 27.81 -17.15 -10.30
N GLN A 17 27.59 -15.92 -9.82
CA GLN A 17 28.66 -15.06 -9.31
C GLN A 17 29.39 -15.68 -8.13
N VAL A 18 28.66 -16.20 -7.13
CA VAL A 18 29.26 -16.87 -5.97
C VAL A 18 30.10 -18.08 -6.41
N THR A 19 29.57 -18.91 -7.31
CA THR A 19 30.28 -20.12 -7.79
C THR A 19 31.55 -19.77 -8.55
N GLN A 20 31.49 -18.77 -9.45
CA GLN A 20 32.65 -18.34 -10.24
C GLN A 20 33.72 -17.69 -9.35
N THR A 21 33.33 -16.82 -8.43
CA THR A 21 34.25 -16.20 -7.47
C THR A 21 34.93 -17.23 -6.59
N ARG A 22 34.19 -18.24 -6.08
CA ARG A 22 34.78 -19.33 -5.30
C ARG A 22 35.84 -20.09 -6.09
N ARG A 23 35.51 -20.53 -7.31
CA ARG A 23 36.46 -21.26 -8.18
C ARG A 23 37.72 -20.44 -8.48
N LYS A 24 37.57 -19.13 -8.67
CA LYS A 24 38.69 -18.21 -8.85
C LYS A 24 39.58 -18.21 -7.61
N LEU A 25 39.01 -17.97 -6.42
CA LEU A 25 39.75 -17.90 -5.17
C LEU A 25 40.42 -19.23 -4.80
N GLU A 26 39.79 -20.37 -5.07
CA GLU A 26 40.38 -21.70 -4.88
C GLU A 26 41.61 -21.90 -5.79
N ARG A 27 41.53 -21.49 -7.07
CA ARG A 27 42.66 -21.57 -8.01
C ARG A 27 43.80 -20.65 -7.61
N GLU A 28 43.50 -19.41 -7.21
CA GLU A 28 44.49 -18.44 -6.75
C GLU A 28 45.17 -18.92 -5.46
N ASN A 29 44.40 -19.44 -4.51
CA ASN A 29 44.96 -19.98 -3.28
C ASN A 29 45.79 -21.24 -3.51
N GLY A 30 45.37 -22.11 -4.44
CA GLY A 30 46.10 -23.31 -4.79
C GLY A 30 47.38 -23.07 -5.58
N LEU A 31 47.48 -21.96 -6.34
CA LEU A 31 48.62 -21.65 -7.20
C LEU A 31 49.59 -20.62 -6.59
N ILE A 32 49.08 -19.66 -5.81
CA ILE A 32 49.86 -18.48 -5.39
C ILE A 32 49.97 -18.41 -3.87
N TYR A 33 48.83 -18.42 -3.16
CA TYR A 33 48.82 -17.96 -1.76
C TYR A 33 49.05 -19.07 -0.73
N HIS A 34 48.58 -20.29 -0.99
CA HIS A 34 48.64 -21.43 -0.08
C HIS A 34 48.16 -21.12 1.35
N GLN A 35 47.21 -20.19 1.48
CA GLN A 35 46.66 -19.77 2.76
C GLN A 35 45.70 -20.84 3.30
N ARG A 36 45.76 -21.07 4.62
CA ARG A 36 44.82 -21.98 5.29
C ARG A 36 43.43 -21.35 5.33
N VAL A 37 42.43 -22.09 4.88
CA VAL A 37 41.03 -21.65 4.93
C VAL A 37 40.56 -21.67 6.39
N PRO A 38 40.04 -20.55 6.94
CA PRO A 38 39.44 -20.53 8.27
C PRO A 38 38.25 -21.47 8.38
N ALA A 39 38.06 -22.09 9.55
CA ALA A 39 36.97 -23.05 9.77
C ALA A 39 35.59 -22.38 9.85
N SER A 40 35.54 -21.10 10.22
CA SER A 40 34.32 -20.31 10.34
C SER A 40 34.37 -19.08 9.45
N ALA A 41 33.20 -18.66 8.97
CA ALA A 41 33.07 -17.39 8.26
C ALA A 41 33.44 -16.22 9.19
N PRO A 42 34.11 -15.17 8.67
CA PRO A 42 34.37 -13.97 9.44
C PRO A 42 33.07 -13.23 9.74
N ALA A 43 33.02 -12.54 10.89
CA ALA A 43 31.93 -11.64 11.20
C ALA A 43 32.05 -10.36 10.36
N PHE A 44 30.99 -9.98 9.65
CA PHE A 44 30.96 -8.74 8.89
C PHE A 44 30.44 -7.60 9.78
N THR A 45 31.30 -6.64 10.12
CA THR A 45 30.94 -5.38 10.78
C THR A 45 31.06 -4.20 9.80
N LEU A 46 30.64 -4.42 8.55
CA LEU A 46 30.73 -3.42 7.49
C LEU A 46 29.58 -2.42 7.62
N LYS A 47 29.88 -1.13 7.73
CA LYS A 47 28.91 -0.04 7.58
C LYS A 47 29.11 0.58 6.20
N ALA A 48 28.04 0.68 5.43
CA ALA A 48 28.09 1.39 4.15
C ALA A 48 28.26 2.89 4.42
N GLU A 49 29.26 3.52 3.82
CA GLU A 49 29.46 4.98 3.95
C GLU A 49 28.58 5.77 2.97
N TYR A 50 28.23 5.16 1.83
CA TYR A 50 27.50 5.80 0.75
C TYR A 50 26.39 4.88 0.24
N GLY A 51 25.36 5.47 -0.39
CA GLY A 51 24.26 4.72 -1.01
C GLY A 51 23.26 4.12 -0.01
N ILE A 52 23.29 4.55 1.25
CA ILE A 52 22.22 4.26 2.20
C ILE A 52 20.99 5.04 1.72
N ALA A 53 19.92 4.33 1.38
CA ALA A 53 18.67 4.95 0.98
C ALA A 53 18.00 5.60 2.20
N GLU A 54 17.74 6.90 2.11
CA GLU A 54 16.91 7.62 3.07
C GLU A 54 15.45 7.59 2.61
N PRO A 55 14.48 7.43 3.52
CA PRO A 55 13.07 7.57 3.19
C PRO A 55 12.81 8.98 2.65
N MET A 56 12.22 9.06 1.45
CA MET A 56 11.71 10.32 0.92
C MET A 56 10.30 10.54 1.48
N GLU A 57 10.11 11.65 2.19
CA GLU A 57 8.76 12.07 2.56
C GLU A 57 8.02 12.52 1.29
N PRO A 58 6.76 12.08 1.09
CA PRO A 58 5.97 12.55 -0.03
C PRO A 58 5.63 14.04 0.15
N ASP A 59 5.70 14.78 -0.95
CA ASP A 59 5.25 16.17 -0.96
C ASP A 59 3.72 16.21 -0.86
N PHE A 60 3.21 16.71 0.26
CA PHE A 60 1.79 16.98 0.44
C PHE A 60 1.52 18.47 0.21
N ASP A 61 0.65 18.76 -0.76
CA ASP A 61 0.04 20.08 -0.88
C ASP A 61 -1.14 20.18 0.10
N PHE A 62 -0.92 20.92 1.19
CA PHE A 62 -1.97 21.21 2.17
C PHE A 62 -2.84 22.42 1.78
N THR A 63 -2.65 23.00 0.58
CA THR A 63 -3.53 24.05 0.12
C THR A 63 -4.93 23.48 -0.15
N PRO A 64 -5.98 24.05 0.47
CA PRO A 64 -7.34 23.60 0.20
C PRO A 64 -7.67 23.83 -1.27
N SER A 65 -8.10 22.76 -1.96
CA SER A 65 -8.62 22.86 -3.32
C SER A 65 -9.71 23.94 -3.40
N GLU A 66 -9.80 24.63 -4.53
CA GLU A 66 -10.80 25.65 -4.78
C GLU A 66 -12.24 25.14 -4.57
N ARG A 67 -12.49 23.85 -4.86
CA ARG A 67 -13.76 23.17 -4.58
C ARG A 67 -14.13 23.13 -3.10
N TRP A 68 -13.14 23.02 -2.21
CA TRP A 68 -13.37 23.05 -0.78
C TRP A 68 -13.64 24.47 -0.28
N LYS A 69 -12.99 25.49 -0.85
CA LYS A 69 -13.17 26.89 -0.45
C LYS A 69 -14.61 27.37 -0.61
N SER A 70 -15.28 27.00 -1.70
CA SER A 70 -16.70 27.33 -1.91
C SER A 70 -17.60 26.57 -0.93
N ALA A 71 -17.35 25.28 -0.73
CA ALA A 71 -18.14 24.46 0.18
C ALA A 71 -18.05 24.94 1.64
N TYR A 72 -16.88 25.43 2.09
CA TYR A 72 -16.67 25.91 3.47
C TYR A 72 -17.62 27.04 3.90
N VAL A 73 -18.08 27.87 2.96
CA VAL A 73 -19.01 28.98 3.26
C VAL A 73 -20.39 28.44 3.69
N ASP A 74 -20.79 27.31 3.13
CA ASP A 74 -22.09 26.68 3.42
C ASP A 74 -22.06 25.86 4.73
N PHE A 75 -20.87 25.56 5.26
CA PHE A 75 -20.71 24.87 6.55
C PHE A 75 -20.83 25.85 7.73
N ASP A 76 -22.06 26.21 8.08
CA ASP A 76 -22.36 27.02 9.28
C ASP A 76 -22.41 26.15 10.54
N LEU A 77 -21.36 26.25 11.37
CA LEU A 77 -21.21 25.50 12.62
C LEU A 77 -22.32 25.81 13.64
N LYS A 78 -22.90 27.02 13.61
CA LYS A 78 -23.98 27.40 14.53
C LYS A 78 -25.28 26.70 14.14
N LYS A 79 -25.61 26.67 12.84
CA LYS A 79 -26.76 25.90 12.32
C LYS A 79 -26.60 24.42 12.56
N MET A 80 -25.38 23.87 12.47
CA MET A 80 -25.14 22.46 12.82
C MET A 80 -25.39 22.16 14.30
N ALA A 81 -24.98 23.03 15.22
CA ALA A 81 -25.24 22.86 16.64
C ALA A 81 -26.75 22.93 16.93
N GLU A 82 -27.45 23.89 16.32
CA GLU A 82 -28.90 24.04 16.43
C GLU A 82 -29.64 22.83 15.82
N ASP A 83 -29.25 22.36 14.64
CA ASP A 83 -29.83 21.18 14.00
C ASP A 83 -29.52 19.88 14.72
N ALA A 84 -28.37 19.77 15.40
CA ALA A 84 -28.06 18.63 16.25
C ALA A 84 -28.91 18.61 17.53
N ILE A 85 -29.13 19.79 18.13
CA ILE A 85 -30.03 19.96 19.28
C ILE A 85 -31.48 19.70 18.85
N ASN A 86 -31.91 20.24 17.70
CA ASN A 86 -33.25 20.09 17.14
C ASN A 86 -33.52 18.66 16.66
N ARG A 87 -32.53 17.94 16.11
CA ARG A 87 -32.66 16.50 15.82
C ARG A 87 -32.84 15.66 17.08
N LYS A 88 -32.12 15.99 18.16
CA LYS A 88 -32.32 15.37 19.49
C LYS A 88 -33.67 15.76 20.13
N ALA A 89 -34.19 16.93 19.81
CA ALA A 89 -35.53 17.36 20.24
C ALA A 89 -36.64 16.66 19.43
N ARG A 90 -36.46 16.50 18.11
CA ARG A 90 -37.38 15.75 17.24
C ARG A 90 -37.37 14.25 17.55
N SER A 91 -36.21 13.66 17.89
CA SER A 91 -36.13 12.26 18.33
C SER A 91 -36.77 12.02 19.71
N LYS A 92 -36.97 13.08 20.52
CA LYS A 92 -37.73 13.02 21.78
C LYS A 92 -39.23 13.25 21.58
N HIS A 93 -39.63 13.99 20.55
CA HIS A 93 -41.03 14.27 20.23
C HIS A 93 -41.68 13.23 19.28
N SER A 94 -40.90 12.29 18.71
CA SER A 94 -41.42 11.11 18.00
C SER A 94 -41.75 9.96 18.96
N THR A 95 -42.41 10.26 20.08
CA THR A 95 -43.18 9.29 20.88
C THR A 95 -44.63 9.21 20.41
N GLU A 96 -44.91 9.63 19.18
CA GLU A 96 -46.05 9.15 18.41
C GLU A 96 -45.53 8.35 17.21
N LYS A 97 -45.96 7.10 17.17
CA LYS A 97 -45.54 6.06 16.24
C LYS A 97 -45.86 6.46 14.80
N THR A 98 -44.85 6.71 13.98
CA THR A 98 -44.91 6.50 12.54
C THR A 98 -43.61 5.88 12.06
N ASP A 99 -43.65 4.55 11.84
CA ASP A 99 -42.87 3.73 10.89
C ASP A 99 -41.43 4.13 10.52
N SER A 100 -40.63 4.60 11.48
CA SER A 100 -39.19 4.91 11.25
C SER A 100 -38.25 3.87 11.86
N GLU A 101 -38.81 2.80 12.44
CA GLU A 101 -38.10 1.60 12.91
C GLU A 101 -38.43 0.35 12.08
N ALA A 102 -38.99 0.52 10.87
CA ALA A 102 -39.01 -0.58 9.92
C ALA A 102 -37.54 -0.92 9.57
N PRO A 103 -37.09 -2.18 9.68
CA PRO A 103 -35.81 -2.59 9.13
C PRO A 103 -35.78 -2.14 7.67
N VAL A 104 -34.80 -1.30 7.31
CA VAL A 104 -34.63 -0.85 5.93
C VAL A 104 -34.54 -2.10 5.07
N GLU A 105 -35.55 -2.34 4.24
CA GLU A 105 -35.55 -3.52 3.37
C GLU A 105 -34.27 -3.45 2.52
N PRO A 106 -33.49 -4.54 2.44
CA PRO A 106 -32.31 -4.58 1.60
C PRO A 106 -32.68 -4.17 0.19
N VAL A 107 -32.20 -2.99 -0.22
CA VAL A 107 -32.38 -2.50 -1.58
C VAL A 107 -31.62 -3.47 -2.48
N HIS A 108 -32.36 -4.28 -3.22
CA HIS A 108 -31.75 -5.13 -4.24
C HIS A 108 -31.27 -4.22 -5.35
N GLU A 109 -29.95 -4.01 -5.41
CA GLU A 109 -29.33 -3.28 -6.50
C GLU A 109 -29.76 -3.92 -7.82
N LYS A 110 -30.10 -3.08 -8.80
CA LYS A 110 -30.41 -3.57 -10.15
C LYS A 110 -29.15 -4.28 -10.66
N PRO A 111 -29.26 -5.50 -11.21
CA PRO A 111 -28.10 -6.19 -11.76
C PRO A 111 -27.45 -5.30 -12.82
N ILE A 112 -26.20 -4.93 -12.58
CA ILE A 112 -25.38 -4.23 -13.55
C ILE A 112 -24.94 -5.31 -14.54
N PHE A 113 -25.51 -5.26 -15.74
CA PHE A 113 -25.08 -6.15 -16.81
C PHE A 113 -23.78 -5.63 -17.41
N PRO A 114 -22.81 -6.52 -17.69
CA PRO A 114 -21.60 -6.14 -18.40
C PRO A 114 -21.98 -5.46 -19.72
N THR A 115 -21.57 -4.21 -19.90
CA THR A 115 -21.74 -3.48 -21.16
C THR A 115 -20.42 -3.41 -21.90
N ASP A 116 -20.46 -3.20 -23.22
CA ASP A 116 -19.24 -3.10 -24.05
C ASP A 116 -18.27 -1.98 -23.63
N LYS A 117 -18.67 -1.11 -22.69
CA LYS A 117 -17.85 -0.05 -22.11
C LYS A 117 -17.11 -0.46 -20.83
N ASP A 118 -17.30 -1.69 -20.35
CA ASP A 118 -16.65 -2.13 -19.13
C ASP A 118 -15.17 -2.48 -19.37
N PRO A 119 -14.26 -2.12 -18.43
CA PRO A 119 -12.84 -2.41 -18.57
C PRO A 119 -12.58 -3.92 -18.65
N LYS A 120 -11.86 -4.36 -19.69
CA LYS A 120 -11.48 -5.78 -19.88
C LYS A 120 -10.33 -6.24 -18.97
N ASN A 121 -10.07 -5.55 -17.86
CA ASN A 121 -9.03 -5.92 -16.91
C ASN A 121 -9.64 -6.54 -15.65
N GLU A 122 -8.89 -7.43 -14.99
CA GLU A 122 -9.36 -8.15 -13.79
C GLU A 122 -9.70 -7.22 -12.62
N SER A 123 -9.21 -5.98 -12.65
CA SER A 123 -9.38 -4.98 -11.60
C SER A 123 -10.52 -3.99 -11.85
N GLY A 124 -11.16 -3.97 -13.03
CA GLY A 124 -12.22 -3.02 -13.38
C GLY A 124 -11.82 -1.54 -13.29
N CYS A 125 -10.53 -1.23 -13.19
CA CYS A 125 -10.02 0.13 -12.96
C CYS A 125 -9.07 0.51 -14.09
N VAL A 126 -9.38 1.58 -14.82
CA VAL A 126 -8.48 2.17 -15.80
C VAL A 126 -7.77 3.33 -15.11
N LEU A 127 -6.48 3.16 -14.84
CA LEU A 127 -5.64 4.29 -14.42
C LEU A 127 -5.42 5.16 -15.66
N SER A 128 -6.03 6.35 -15.65
CA SER A 128 -5.81 7.42 -16.63
C SER A 128 -4.54 8.20 -16.30
#